data_AF-A0A738CUY0-F1
#
_entry.id   AF-A0A738CUY0-F1
#
_cell.length_a   1.000
_cell.length_b   1.000
_cell.length_c   1.000
_cell.angle_alpha   90.00
_cell.angle_beta   90.00
_cell.angle_gamma   90.00
#
_symmetry.space_group_name_H-M   'P 1'
#
loop_
_entity.id
_entity.type
_entity.pdbx_description
1 polymer ?
#
loop_
_entity_poly.entity_id
_entity_poly.type
_entity_poly.pdbx_seq_one_letter_code
_entity_poly.pdbx_strand_id
1 'polypeptide(L)'
;VLDIGMSGTEEIYFATFHLGVDGGIEVTASHNPMDYNGMKLVREGARPISGDTGLRDVQRLAEASDFPPVSDAARGSYRQITLRDAYIDHLLGYISVKNLTPLKLVVNSGNGAAGPVIDAIEARLKALGAPVEFIKIHNTPDGTFPNGIPNPLLPECRDDTRNA
;
A
#
# COMPACT_ATOMS: atom_id res chain seq x y z
N VAL A 1 -10.01 15.36 0.24
CA VAL A 1 -9.46 14.06 -0.19
C VAL A 1 -8.07 14.28 -0.75
N LEU A 2 -7.08 13.60 -0.19
CA LEU A 2 -5.74 13.51 -0.74
C LEU A 2 -5.60 12.13 -1.37
N ASP A 3 -5.47 12.08 -2.69
CA ASP A 3 -5.34 10.83 -3.43
C ASP A 3 -3.85 10.54 -3.69
N ILE A 4 -3.38 9.38 -3.23
CA ILE A 4 -1.99 8.95 -3.39
C ILE A 4 -1.78 8.04 -4.62
N GLY A 5 -2.85 7.75 -5.37
CA GLY A 5 -2.83 6.91 -6.56
C GLY A 5 -2.77 5.42 -6.25
N MET A 6 -2.17 4.64 -7.15
CA MET A 6 -1.93 3.21 -6.93
C MET A 6 -0.83 3.03 -5.88
N SER A 7 -1.20 2.46 -4.75
CA SER A 7 -0.34 2.30 -3.59
C SER A 7 -0.64 1.00 -2.86
N GLY A 8 0.28 0.56 -2.02
CA GLY A 8 0.04 -0.54 -1.09
C GLY A 8 -0.80 -0.10 0.11
N THR A 9 -1.41 -1.06 0.81
CA THR A 9 -2.16 -0.80 2.06
C THR A 9 -1.26 -0.09 3.08
N GLU A 10 0.00 -0.49 3.16
CA GLU A 10 1.02 0.09 4.04
C GLU A 10 1.32 1.57 3.73
N GLU A 11 1.24 1.99 2.47
CA GLU A 11 1.44 3.39 2.08
C GLU A 11 0.26 4.27 2.52
N ILE A 12 -0.97 3.75 2.50
CA ILE A 12 -2.14 4.45 3.08
C ILE A 12 -1.96 4.63 4.59
N TYR A 13 -1.51 3.58 5.29
CA TYR A 13 -1.26 3.66 6.73
C TYR A 13 -0.18 4.70 7.02
N PHE A 14 0.93 4.65 6.27
CA PHE A 14 1.97 5.68 6.35
C PHE A 14 1.43 7.08 6.12
N ALA A 15 0.69 7.29 5.04
CA ALA A 15 0.13 8.58 4.68
C ALA A 15 -0.72 9.17 5.80
N THR A 16 -1.52 8.35 6.50
CA THR A 16 -2.39 8.85 7.58
C THR A 16 -1.63 9.49 8.72
N PHE A 17 -0.62 8.80 9.26
CA PHE A 17 0.15 9.36 10.37
C PHE A 17 1.17 10.41 9.90
N HIS A 18 1.72 10.26 8.70
CA HIS A 18 2.72 11.20 8.16
C HIS A 18 2.10 12.58 7.87
N LEU A 19 0.89 12.60 7.31
CA LEU A 19 0.17 13.84 7.00
C LEU A 19 -0.66 14.37 8.18
N GLY A 20 -0.85 13.56 9.24
CA GLY A 20 -1.71 13.91 10.36
C GLY A 20 -3.18 14.08 9.97
N VAL A 21 -3.67 13.28 9.01
CA VAL A 21 -5.08 13.30 8.59
C VAL A 21 -5.93 12.41 9.50
N ASP A 22 -7.24 12.66 9.52
CA ASP A 22 -8.19 11.96 10.40
C ASP A 22 -8.43 10.49 10.02
N GLY A 23 -8.05 10.09 8.81
CA GLY A 23 -8.20 8.72 8.35
C GLY A 23 -7.77 8.49 6.91
N GLY A 24 -7.81 7.23 6.51
CA GLY A 24 -7.40 6.75 5.20
C GLY A 24 -8.26 5.57 4.76
N ILE A 25 -8.46 5.46 3.45
CA ILE A 25 -9.21 4.38 2.83
C ILE A 25 -8.33 3.79 1.75
N GLU A 26 -8.06 2.50 1.87
CA GLU A 26 -7.39 1.71 0.84
C GLU A 26 -8.45 0.88 0.10
N VAL A 27 -8.54 1.03 -1.22
CA VAL A 27 -9.45 0.24 -2.07
C VAL A 27 -8.71 -1.01 -2.55
N THR A 28 -8.99 -2.15 -1.94
CA THR A 28 -8.27 -3.39 -2.19
C THR A 28 -9.04 -4.63 -1.76
N ALA A 29 -8.78 -5.76 -2.42
CA ALA A 29 -9.19 -7.10 -1.98
C ALA A 29 -8.02 -7.92 -1.39
N SER A 30 -6.86 -7.29 -1.16
CA SER A 30 -5.64 -7.96 -0.71
C SER A 30 -5.18 -9.07 -1.68
N HIS A 31 -5.37 -10.34 -1.30
CA HIS A 31 -4.94 -11.52 -2.06
C HIS A 31 -6.14 -12.35 -2.56
N ASN A 32 -7.34 -11.77 -2.56
CA ASN A 32 -8.55 -12.42 -3.05
C ASN A 32 -8.57 -12.50 -4.58
N PRO A 33 -9.46 -13.33 -5.15
CA PRO A 33 -9.70 -13.39 -6.60
C PRO A 33 -10.00 -12.04 -7.24
N MET A 34 -9.74 -11.95 -8.55
CA MET A 34 -9.78 -10.68 -9.31
C MET A 34 -11.15 -9.99 -9.36
N ASP A 35 -12.23 -10.75 -9.13
CA ASP A 35 -13.61 -10.25 -9.07
C ASP A 35 -13.98 -9.65 -7.71
N TYR A 36 -13.05 -9.67 -6.74
CA TYR A 36 -13.23 -9.05 -5.44
C TYR A 36 -12.65 -7.64 -5.41
N ASN A 37 -13.32 -6.77 -4.65
CA ASN A 37 -12.76 -5.51 -4.18
C ASN A 37 -13.29 -5.24 -2.76
N GLY A 38 -12.74 -4.23 -2.10
CA GLY A 38 -13.12 -3.87 -0.76
C GLY A 38 -12.48 -2.56 -0.33
N MET A 39 -12.74 -2.19 0.91
CA MET A 39 -12.12 -1.03 1.53
C MET A 39 -11.52 -1.43 2.87
N LYS A 40 -10.26 -1.09 3.10
CA LYS A 40 -9.65 -1.10 4.44
C LYS A 40 -9.63 0.34 4.93
N LEU A 41 -10.16 0.57 6.13
CA LEU A 41 -10.26 1.90 6.71
C LEU A 41 -9.34 2.01 7.93
N VAL A 42 -8.66 3.15 8.02
CA VAL A 42 -7.85 3.54 9.17
C VAL A 42 -8.26 4.94 9.65
N ARG A 43 -8.09 5.19 10.94
CA ARG A 43 -8.28 6.49 11.61
C ARG A 43 -6.94 7.20 11.80
N GLU A 44 -6.97 8.33 12.51
CA GLU A 44 -5.81 9.13 12.85
C GLU A 44 -4.69 8.27 13.44
N GLY A 45 -3.44 8.55 13.04
CA GLY A 45 -2.28 7.79 13.50
C GLY A 45 -2.28 6.32 13.06
N ALA A 46 -2.86 6.01 11.90
CA ALA A 46 -2.88 4.67 11.29
C ALA A 46 -3.57 3.58 12.12
N ARG A 47 -4.57 3.95 12.91
CA ARG A 47 -5.31 2.99 13.74
C ARG A 47 -6.37 2.26 12.90
N PRO A 48 -6.34 0.92 12.78
CA PRO A 48 -7.32 0.20 11.97
C PRO A 48 -8.74 0.34 12.54
N ILE A 49 -9.72 0.41 11.64
CA ILE A 49 -11.15 0.34 11.99
C ILE A 49 -11.64 -1.08 11.82
N SER A 50 -12.19 -1.62 12.90
CA SER A 50 -12.85 -2.92 13.01
C SER A 50 -14.34 -2.74 13.32
N GLY A 51 -15.08 -3.85 13.42
CA GLY A 51 -16.52 -3.84 13.72
C GLY A 51 -16.87 -3.11 15.02
N ASP A 52 -16.07 -3.34 16.06
CA ASP A 52 -16.19 -2.75 17.40
C ASP A 52 -15.55 -1.36 17.53
N THR A 53 -14.69 -0.95 16.59
CA THR A 53 -13.99 0.34 16.64
C THR A 53 -14.48 1.33 15.59
N GLY A 54 -15.61 1.07 14.93
CA GLY A 54 -16.33 2.08 14.13
C GLY A 54 -16.93 1.61 12.81
N LEU A 55 -16.61 0.41 12.32
CA LEU A 55 -17.13 -0.02 11.02
C LEU A 55 -18.66 -0.19 11.06
N ARG A 56 -19.22 -0.61 12.20
CA ARG A 56 -20.68 -0.67 12.41
C ARG A 56 -21.33 0.71 12.45
N ASP A 57 -20.62 1.74 12.90
CA ASP A 57 -21.14 3.11 12.87
C ASP A 57 -21.20 3.65 11.44
N VAL A 58 -20.16 3.38 10.63
CA VAL A 58 -20.15 3.71 9.21
C VAL A 58 -21.29 3.01 8.48
N GLN A 59 -21.50 1.71 8.74
CA GLN A 59 -22.63 0.95 8.21
C GLN A 59 -23.97 1.61 8.57
N ARG A 60 -24.21 1.87 9.87
CA ARG A 60 -25.44 2.48 10.35
C ARG A 60 -25.71 3.84 9.71
N LEU A 61 -24.69 4.69 9.57
CA LEU A 61 -24.81 6.00 8.92
C LEU A 61 -25.18 5.87 7.43
N ALA A 62 -24.52 4.95 6.71
CA ALA A 62 -24.82 4.69 5.32
C ALA A 62 -26.25 4.13 5.12
N GLU A 63 -26.67 3.19 5.95
CA GLU A 63 -28.02 2.59 5.91
C GLU A 63 -29.11 3.62 6.23
N ALA A 64 -28.86 4.52 7.20
CA ALA A 64 -29.80 5.59 7.52
C ALA A 64 -29.88 6.66 6.43
N SER A 65 -28.84 6.80 5.59
CA SER A 65 -28.69 7.88 4.60
C SER A 65 -28.87 9.28 5.21
N ASP A 66 -28.53 9.44 6.49
CA ASP A 66 -28.67 10.66 7.26
C ASP A 66 -27.35 11.43 7.27
N PHE A 67 -27.09 12.14 6.17
CA PHE A 67 -25.90 12.99 6.02
C PHE A 67 -26.31 14.46 6.10
N PRO A 68 -25.62 15.28 6.93
CA PRO A 68 -25.93 16.70 7.00
C PRO A 68 -25.69 17.38 5.64
N PRO A 69 -26.57 18.31 5.22
CA PRO A 69 -26.34 19.06 4.00
C PRO A 69 -25.06 19.90 4.12
N VAL A 70 -24.28 19.95 3.03
CA VAL A 70 -23.02 20.71 2.97
C VAL A 70 -23.22 21.90 2.03
N SER A 71 -22.88 23.11 2.49
CA SER A 71 -22.90 24.30 1.65
C SER A 71 -21.74 24.31 0.66
N ASP A 72 -21.86 25.05 -0.44
CA ASP A 72 -20.78 25.14 -1.43
C ASP A 72 -19.47 25.69 -0.85
N ALA A 73 -19.56 26.62 0.09
CA ALA A 73 -18.39 27.18 0.78
C ALA A 73 -17.70 26.18 1.73
N ALA A 74 -18.40 25.14 2.17
CA ALA A 74 -17.89 24.10 3.07
C ALA A 74 -17.52 22.80 2.33
N ARG A 75 -17.68 22.76 1.01
CA ARG A 75 -17.37 21.57 0.21
C ARG A 75 -15.87 21.27 0.25
N GLY A 76 -15.53 20.01 0.52
CA GLY A 76 -14.14 19.56 0.50
C GLY A 76 -13.50 19.65 -0.88
N SER A 77 -12.17 19.53 -0.92
CA SER A 77 -11.38 19.51 -2.16
C SER A 77 -10.82 18.12 -2.44
N TYR A 78 -10.40 17.91 -3.68
CA TYR A 78 -9.63 16.75 -4.12
C TYR A 78 -8.28 17.20 -4.64
N ARG A 79 -7.22 16.49 -4.25
CA ARG A 79 -5.86 16.71 -4.76
C ARG A 79 -5.13 15.40 -4.86
N GLN A 80 -4.53 15.15 -6.02
CA GLN A 80 -3.58 14.06 -6.18
C GLN A 80 -2.20 14.49 -5.66
N ILE A 81 -1.56 13.62 -4.87
CA ILE A 81 -0.25 13.83 -4.28
C ILE A 81 0.60 12.56 -4.44
N THR A 82 1.91 12.68 -4.20
CA THR A 82 2.82 11.52 -4.11
C THR A 82 3.54 11.57 -2.78
N LEU A 83 3.61 10.43 -2.09
CA LEU A 83 4.28 10.28 -0.80
C LEU A 83 5.33 9.17 -0.79
N ARG A 84 5.54 8.51 -1.94
CA ARG A 84 6.38 7.32 -2.00
C ARG A 84 7.82 7.59 -1.58
N ASP A 85 8.39 8.74 -1.96
CA ASP A 85 9.72 9.12 -1.47
C ASP A 85 9.78 9.29 0.05
N ALA A 86 8.80 9.97 0.64
CA ALA A 86 8.71 10.14 2.09
C ALA A 86 8.51 8.80 2.81
N TYR A 87 7.74 7.89 2.21
CA TYR A 87 7.57 6.53 2.70
C TYR A 87 8.88 5.74 2.67
N ILE A 88 9.62 5.77 1.56
CA ILE A 88 10.93 5.10 1.47
C ILE A 88 11.93 5.70 2.47
N ASP A 89 11.95 7.03 2.62
CA ASP A 89 12.79 7.70 3.62
C ASP A 89 12.48 7.23 5.05
N HIS A 90 11.20 7.06 5.35
CA HIS A 90 10.76 6.52 6.63
C HIS A 90 11.22 5.07 6.84
N LEU A 91 11.05 4.19 5.83
CA LEU A 91 11.50 2.80 5.90
C LEU A 91 13.02 2.69 6.10
N LEU A 92 13.80 3.51 5.39
CA LEU A 92 15.25 3.50 5.53
C LEU A 92 15.71 4.07 6.87
N GLY A 93 14.87 4.85 7.57
CA GLY A 93 15.11 5.26 8.95
C GLY A 93 15.19 4.11 9.95
N TYR A 94 14.66 2.92 9.60
CA TYR A 94 14.74 1.73 10.46
C TYR A 94 16.09 1.02 10.42
N ILE A 95 16.91 1.28 9.40
CA ILE A 95 18.17 0.58 9.18
C ILE A 95 19.32 1.56 8.98
N SER A 96 20.55 1.07 9.10
CA SER A 96 21.71 1.82 8.65
C SER A 96 22.21 1.22 7.35
N VAL A 97 22.07 1.95 6.24
CA VAL A 97 22.47 1.47 4.90
C VAL A 97 23.95 1.07 4.85
N LYS A 98 24.81 1.74 5.60
CA LYS A 98 26.23 1.39 5.75
C LYS A 98 26.50 0.01 6.38
N ASN A 99 25.51 -0.56 7.07
CA ASN A 99 25.62 -1.89 7.66
C ASN A 99 25.21 -2.99 6.68
N LEU A 100 24.68 -2.64 5.50
CA LEU A 100 24.33 -3.62 4.48
C LEU A 100 25.60 -4.19 3.85
N THR A 101 25.73 -5.50 3.89
CA THR A 101 26.74 -6.25 3.14
C THR A 101 26.23 -6.54 1.73
N PRO A 102 27.09 -6.98 0.80
CA PRO A 102 26.65 -7.50 -0.48
C PRO A 102 25.52 -8.51 -0.33
N LEU A 103 24.36 -8.21 -0.91
CA LEU A 103 23.15 -9.04 -0.86
C LEU A 103 22.53 -9.14 -2.25
N LYS A 104 22.03 -10.33 -2.58
CA LYS A 104 21.19 -10.56 -3.75
C LYS A 104 19.79 -10.93 -3.25
N LEU A 105 18.79 -10.12 -3.59
CA LEU A 105 17.42 -10.25 -3.12
C LEU A 105 16.51 -10.62 -4.28
N VAL A 106 15.87 -11.78 -4.19
CA VAL A 106 14.76 -12.14 -5.07
C VAL A 106 13.48 -11.59 -4.49
N VAL A 107 12.74 -10.81 -5.26
CA VAL A 107 11.47 -10.19 -4.86
C VAL A 107 10.41 -10.48 -5.89
N ASN A 108 9.31 -11.09 -5.45
CA ASN A 108 8.15 -11.37 -6.29
C ASN A 108 6.96 -10.52 -5.82
N SER A 109 6.56 -9.56 -6.65
CA SER A 109 5.43 -8.68 -6.36
C SER A 109 4.10 -9.23 -6.90
N GLY A 110 4.14 -10.36 -7.62
CA GLY A 110 2.97 -11.09 -8.12
C GLY A 110 1.97 -10.25 -8.92
N ASN A 111 2.49 -9.29 -9.69
CA ASN A 111 1.72 -8.30 -10.45
C ASN A 111 0.78 -7.42 -9.60
N GLY A 112 0.96 -7.41 -8.28
CA GLY A 112 0.21 -6.57 -7.35
C GLY A 112 0.80 -5.18 -7.16
N ALA A 113 0.17 -4.42 -6.26
CA ALA A 113 0.53 -3.03 -5.97
C ALA A 113 1.89 -2.83 -5.27
N ALA A 114 2.57 -3.91 -4.84
CA ALA A 114 3.87 -3.82 -4.16
C ALA A 114 5.02 -3.41 -5.09
N GLY A 115 4.94 -3.72 -6.39
CA GLY A 115 6.04 -3.51 -7.33
C GLY A 115 6.60 -2.08 -7.39
N PRO A 116 5.74 -1.04 -7.49
CA PRO A 116 6.17 0.35 -7.46
C PRO A 116 6.95 0.76 -6.19
N VAL A 117 6.65 0.16 -5.03
CA VAL A 117 7.40 0.38 -3.78
C VAL A 117 8.76 -0.32 -3.85
N ILE A 118 8.81 -1.56 -4.36
CA ILE A 118 10.07 -2.29 -4.56
C ILE A 118 11.01 -1.53 -5.50
N ASP A 119 10.50 -0.98 -6.61
CA ASP A 119 11.27 -0.14 -7.52
C ASP A 119 11.85 1.10 -6.83
N ALA A 120 11.06 1.74 -5.96
CA ALA A 120 11.49 2.92 -5.21
C ALA A 120 12.56 2.58 -4.16
N ILE A 121 12.42 1.44 -3.47
CA ILE A 121 13.43 0.93 -2.53
C ILE A 121 14.75 0.64 -3.26
N GLU A 122 14.69 -0.10 -4.37
CA GLU A 122 15.87 -0.42 -5.19
C GLU A 122 16.59 0.85 -5.67
N ALA A 123 15.84 1.79 -6.24
CA ALA A 123 16.38 3.06 -6.71
C ALA A 123 17.06 3.85 -5.58
N ARG A 124 16.45 3.89 -4.39
CA ARG A 124 17.02 4.61 -3.25
C ARG A 124 18.26 3.94 -2.69
N LEU A 125 18.26 2.62 -2.54
CA LEU A 125 19.43 1.85 -2.10
C LEU A 125 20.60 2.03 -3.08
N LYS A 126 20.33 1.99 -4.39
CA LYS A 126 21.32 2.26 -5.43
C LYS A 126 21.89 3.68 -5.35
N ALA A 127 21.04 4.69 -5.15
CA ALA A 127 21.47 6.08 -4.99
C ALA A 127 22.37 6.28 -3.75
N LEU A 128 22.18 5.48 -2.70
CA LEU A 128 22.99 5.48 -1.49
C LEU A 128 24.25 4.59 -1.58
N GLY A 129 24.50 3.96 -2.73
CA GLY A 129 25.65 3.07 -2.94
C GLY A 129 25.57 1.77 -2.13
N ALA A 130 24.36 1.34 -1.72
CA ALA A 130 24.18 0.09 -1.01
C ALA A 130 24.52 -1.09 -1.94
N PRO A 131 25.25 -2.11 -1.47
CA PRO A 131 25.63 -3.27 -2.28
C PRO A 131 24.49 -4.30 -2.35
N VAL A 132 23.29 -3.89 -2.78
CA VAL A 132 22.12 -4.77 -2.89
C VAL A 132 21.70 -4.89 -4.35
N GLU A 133 21.64 -6.12 -4.85
CA GLU A 133 21.12 -6.45 -6.17
C GLU A 133 19.71 -7.03 -6.02
N PHE A 134 18.76 -6.53 -6.82
CA PHE A 134 17.40 -7.05 -6.86
C PHE A 134 17.18 -7.91 -8.10
N ILE A 135 16.67 -9.13 -7.90
CA ILE A 135 16.04 -9.95 -8.95
C ILE A 135 14.53 -9.80 -8.76
N LYS A 136 13.88 -9.10 -9.69
CA LYS A 136 12.45 -8.80 -9.60
C LYS A 136 11.64 -9.73 -10.48
N ILE A 137 10.65 -10.38 -9.87
CA ILE A 137 9.73 -11.32 -10.52
C ILE A 137 8.34 -10.70 -10.48
N HIS A 138 7.62 -10.75 -11.60
CA HIS A 138 6.24 -10.28 -11.74
C HIS A 138 6.03 -8.88 -11.13
N ASN A 139 6.99 -7.97 -11.36
CA ASN A 139 7.04 -6.72 -10.61
C ASN A 139 6.10 -5.64 -11.14
N THR A 140 5.84 -5.64 -12.45
CA THR A 140 4.92 -4.67 -13.05
C THR A 140 3.49 -4.99 -12.63
N PRO A 141 2.76 -4.03 -12.03
CA PRO A 141 1.36 -4.24 -11.68
C PRO A 141 0.51 -4.59 -12.91
N ASP A 142 -0.31 -5.62 -12.79
CA ASP A 142 -1.27 -6.06 -13.80
C ASP A 142 -2.48 -6.69 -13.10
N GLY A 143 -3.61 -6.00 -13.13
CA GLY A 143 -4.86 -6.45 -12.47
C GLY A 143 -5.51 -7.68 -13.09
N THR A 144 -5.00 -8.17 -14.23
CA THR A 144 -5.40 -9.47 -14.79
C THR A 144 -4.68 -10.64 -14.13
N PHE A 145 -3.64 -10.37 -13.33
CA PHE A 145 -2.81 -11.36 -12.63
C PHE A 145 -2.35 -12.50 -13.55
N PRO A 146 -1.55 -12.19 -14.60
CA PRO A 146 -1.19 -13.17 -15.64
C PRO A 146 -0.39 -14.37 -15.12
N ASN A 147 0.23 -14.24 -13.94
CA ASN A 147 0.99 -15.28 -13.27
C ASN A 147 0.25 -15.87 -12.04
N GLY A 148 -1.07 -15.66 -11.97
CA GLY A 148 -1.90 -16.06 -10.84
C GLY A 148 -2.03 -14.99 -9.76
N ILE A 149 -3.03 -15.16 -8.90
CA ILE A 149 -3.32 -14.24 -7.81
C ILE A 149 -2.12 -14.21 -6.84
N PRO A 150 -1.64 -13.03 -6.41
CA PRO A 150 -0.49 -12.89 -5.52
C PRO A 150 -0.85 -13.29 -4.08
N ASN A 151 -0.98 -14.59 -3.83
CA ASN A 151 -1.23 -15.13 -2.51
C ASN A 151 0.01 -15.89 -1.99
N PRO A 152 0.93 -15.22 -1.28
CA PRO A 152 2.16 -15.86 -0.81
C PRO A 152 1.90 -16.92 0.26
N LEU A 153 0.68 -17.11 0.75
CA LEU A 153 0.32 -18.19 1.68
C LEU A 153 0.22 -19.55 0.96
N LEU A 154 -0.07 -19.53 -0.34
CA LEU A 154 -0.21 -20.72 -1.17
C LEU A 154 1.16 -21.16 -1.71
N PRO A 155 1.58 -22.42 -1.48
CA PRO A 155 2.86 -22.92 -1.98
C PRO A 155 3.05 -22.76 -3.50
N GLU A 156 2.01 -22.97 -4.29
CA GLU A 156 2.00 -22.84 -5.75
C GLU A 156 2.34 -21.42 -6.22
N CYS A 157 1.94 -20.38 -5.47
CA CYS A 157 2.27 -18.99 -5.77
C CYS A 157 3.74 -18.62 -5.46
N ARG A 158 4.54 -19.56 -4.93
CA ARG A 158 5.96 -19.36 -4.56
C ARG A 158 6.92 -20.00 -5.56
N ASP A 159 6.43 -20.82 -6.48
CA ASP A 159 7.28 -21.66 -7.34
C ASP A 159 8.20 -20.80 -8.22
N ASP A 160 7.69 -19.73 -8.83
CA ASP A 160 8.50 -18.82 -9.64
C ASP A 160 9.60 -18.14 -8.81
N THR A 161 9.30 -17.76 -7.57
CA THR A 161 10.28 -17.19 -6.64
C THR A 161 11.36 -18.20 -6.27
N ARG A 162 10.99 -19.47 -6.06
CA ARG A 162 11.92 -20.54 -5.69
C ARG A 162 12.89 -20.87 -6.83
N ASN A 163 12.45 -20.73 -8.07
CA ASN A 163 13.20 -21.15 -9.26
C ASN A 163 14.09 -20.04 -9.87
N ALA A 164 14.16 -18.86 -9.26
CA ALA A 164 14.86 -17.68 -9.77
C ALA A 164 16.31 -17.52 -9.29
#